data_AF-A0A534AFZ6-F1
#
_entry.id   AF-A0A534AFZ6-F1
#
_cell.length_a   1.000
_cell.length_b   1.000
_cell.length_c   1.000
_cell.angle_alpha   90.00
_cell.angle_beta   90.00
_cell.angle_gamma   90.00
#
_symmetry.space_group_name_H-M   'P 1'
#
loop_
_entity.id
_entity.type
_entity.pdbx_description
1 polymer ?
#
loop_
_entity_poly.entity_id
_entity_poly.type
_entity_poly.pdbx_seq_one_letter_code
_entity_poly.pdbx_strand_id
1 'polypeptide(L)'
;MRKLILASLTISSALAAQTPATKRPRTGPLRGSLEQRLAQLVDAPPFDRATWGIYVVDDRGRVLYQRNADRFSVPASNTKLVVTAAAAVLLPPDYRVKTSLYVNGRVEDGVLDGDLIIYGRGDPTWSARCYSVDTLAPGACDSTFTAIDAMADSVRAHGIRRITGKLIGDGSYFEPTLIHYGWNAWDLTWWYAAPVSGLGFHDNSVDFQIAPGPAVDAPPAISWVPDLGLITFENRARTVPAESTSTIGDNFFRSGGGWSIRAEGTVPLGKKPWTENVALPDPNAYAARALAASLARRGVAVEGGAASTTDSLAYRTVRCCGPALLEYSGRPLPDIIFPILNSSQNWFAEMLLKILGRELRGEGSWRAGLDVERRFLIDSVKIDSTAFALEDGSGLAAGNLVTPHAFAQLLHYMHGHPKGGPFVAGLPHAGEPGSLLRRFGGTPLEGRVIAKTGSIDRVNSLSGYIEGRNGRTITFSVQANGHAVQYQQMLNQIDSVVVQIGRQ
;
A
#
# COMPACT_ATOMS: atom_id res chain seq x y z
N MET A 1 -54.22 40.18 -15.81
CA MET A 1 -53.00 40.87 -16.27
C MET A 1 -51.98 39.84 -16.72
N ARG A 2 -51.85 39.63 -18.03
CA ARG A 2 -50.86 38.73 -18.66
C ARG A 2 -49.55 39.50 -18.80
N LYS A 3 -48.42 38.91 -18.40
CA LYS A 3 -47.09 39.32 -18.86
C LYS A 3 -46.44 38.15 -19.59
N LEU A 4 -46.33 38.31 -20.92
CA LEU A 4 -45.41 37.58 -21.77
C LEU A 4 -43.97 37.92 -21.33
N ILE A 5 -43.08 36.93 -21.27
CA ILE A 5 -41.64 37.15 -21.38
C ILE A 5 -41.11 36.20 -22.46
N LEU A 6 -40.49 36.81 -23.46
CA LEU A 6 -39.85 36.24 -24.63
C LEU A 6 -38.78 35.22 -24.25
N ALA A 7 -38.85 34.05 -24.87
CA ALA A 7 -37.73 33.12 -24.97
C ALA A 7 -36.66 33.70 -25.89
N SER A 8 -35.46 33.93 -25.36
CA SER A 8 -34.26 34.20 -26.14
C SER A 8 -33.45 32.90 -26.22
N LEU A 9 -33.53 32.25 -27.39
CA LEU A 9 -32.60 31.17 -27.76
C LEU A 9 -31.20 31.76 -27.87
N THR A 10 -30.33 31.47 -26.91
CA THR A 10 -28.88 31.54 -27.11
C THR A 10 -28.41 30.14 -27.43
N ILE A 11 -28.07 29.92 -28.70
CA ILE A 11 -27.33 28.73 -29.16
C ILE A 11 -25.91 28.90 -28.61
N SER A 12 -25.66 28.40 -27.39
CA SER A 12 -24.30 28.14 -26.93
C SER A 12 -23.81 26.89 -27.66
N SER A 13 -23.03 27.09 -28.71
CA SER A 13 -22.13 26.09 -29.24
C SER A 13 -21.11 25.75 -28.15
N ALA A 14 -21.44 24.76 -27.32
CA ALA A 14 -20.45 24.08 -26.52
C ALA A 14 -19.51 23.35 -27.50
N LEU A 15 -18.39 23.99 -27.85
CA LEU A 15 -17.22 23.28 -28.31
C LEU A 15 -16.89 22.28 -27.20
N ALA A 16 -17.30 21.03 -27.40
CA ALA A 16 -16.73 19.92 -26.68
C ALA A 16 -15.23 20.00 -26.95
N ALA A 17 -14.46 20.51 -25.99
CA ALA A 17 -13.02 20.34 -25.97
C ALA A 17 -12.80 18.83 -25.97
N GLN A 18 -12.50 18.28 -27.14
CA GLN A 18 -12.06 16.90 -27.28
C GLN A 18 -10.85 16.79 -26.36
N THR A 19 -11.01 16.06 -25.26
CA THR A 19 -9.89 15.62 -24.45
C THR A 19 -8.94 14.93 -25.42
N PRO A 20 -7.68 15.41 -25.57
CA PRO A 20 -6.78 14.79 -26.52
C PRO A 20 -6.63 13.33 -26.10
N ALA A 21 -6.95 12.42 -27.03
CA ALA A 21 -6.79 10.99 -26.82
C ALA A 21 -5.41 10.73 -26.21
N THR A 22 -5.37 10.02 -25.08
CA THR A 22 -4.13 9.68 -24.38
C THR A 22 -3.23 8.92 -25.36
N LYS A 23 -2.19 9.60 -25.87
CA LYS A 23 -1.26 9.01 -26.84
C LYS A 23 -0.60 7.81 -26.19
N ARG A 24 -0.73 6.62 -26.80
CA ARG A 24 -0.04 5.39 -26.38
C ARG A 24 1.48 5.62 -26.27
N PRO A 25 2.21 4.83 -25.46
CA PRO A 25 3.67 4.88 -25.42
C PRO A 25 4.28 4.82 -26.81
N ARG A 26 5.33 5.59 -27.06
CA ARG A 26 6.02 5.63 -28.35
C ARG A 26 6.88 4.39 -28.51
N THR A 27 6.41 3.44 -29.31
CA THR A 27 7.02 2.11 -29.46
C THR A 27 8.08 2.04 -30.57
N GLY A 28 7.99 2.88 -31.60
CA GLY A 28 8.90 2.90 -32.75
C GLY A 28 10.34 3.29 -32.37
N PRO A 29 11.34 2.82 -33.13
CA PRO A 29 12.74 3.23 -32.91
C PRO A 29 12.88 4.74 -33.20
N LEU A 30 13.50 5.45 -32.27
CA LEU A 30 13.99 6.81 -32.53
C LEU A 30 15.38 6.73 -33.17
N ARG A 31 15.74 7.72 -33.98
CA ARG A 31 17.06 7.81 -34.59
C ARG A 31 18.06 8.47 -33.62
N GLY A 32 19.31 8.06 -33.71
CA GLY A 32 20.43 8.63 -32.94
C GLY A 32 20.93 7.76 -31.78
N SER A 33 21.92 8.29 -31.05
CA SER A 33 22.45 7.69 -29.82
C SER A 33 21.37 7.56 -28.74
N LEU A 34 21.61 6.77 -27.68
CA LEU A 34 20.67 6.69 -26.55
C LEU A 34 20.30 8.09 -26.02
N GLU A 35 21.33 8.92 -25.86
CA GLU A 35 21.20 10.28 -25.36
C GLU A 35 20.29 11.15 -26.26
N GLN A 36 20.50 11.10 -27.58
CA GLN A 36 19.65 11.82 -28.54
C GLN A 36 18.20 11.32 -28.52
N ARG A 37 17.99 10.00 -28.38
CA ARG A 37 16.66 9.39 -28.32
C ARG A 37 15.91 9.78 -27.05
N LEU A 38 16.59 9.82 -25.91
CA LEU A 38 15.98 10.22 -24.64
C LEU A 38 15.73 11.73 -24.58
N ALA A 39 16.63 12.58 -25.08
CA ALA A 39 16.42 14.02 -25.17
C ALA A 39 15.15 14.36 -25.98
N GLN A 40 14.93 13.69 -27.13
CA GLN A 40 13.71 13.83 -27.94
C GLN A 40 12.41 13.51 -27.19
N LEU A 41 12.49 12.77 -26.09
CA LEU A 41 11.36 12.38 -25.26
C LEU A 41 11.18 13.32 -24.08
N VAL A 42 12.23 13.61 -23.33
CA VAL A 42 12.13 14.33 -22.06
C VAL A 42 12.17 15.85 -22.21
N ASP A 43 12.74 16.35 -23.32
CA ASP A 43 12.84 17.80 -23.61
C ASP A 43 11.72 18.30 -24.56
N ALA A 44 10.76 17.43 -24.89
CA ALA A 44 9.62 17.78 -25.73
C ALA A 44 8.45 18.30 -24.87
N PRO A 45 7.77 19.40 -25.25
CA PRO A 45 6.53 19.80 -24.61
C PRO A 45 5.45 18.69 -24.66
N PRO A 46 4.68 18.47 -23.58
CA PRO A 46 4.65 19.22 -22.32
C PRO A 46 5.60 18.67 -21.21
N PHE A 47 6.55 17.79 -21.55
CA PHE A 47 7.43 17.10 -20.58
C PHE A 47 8.69 17.89 -20.23
N ASP A 48 9.01 18.91 -21.01
CA ASP A 48 10.16 19.82 -20.88
C ASP A 48 10.17 20.65 -19.59
N ARG A 49 9.03 20.71 -18.89
CA ARG A 49 8.90 21.37 -17.58
C ARG A 49 9.12 20.44 -16.38
N ALA A 50 9.09 19.13 -16.59
CA ALA A 50 9.34 18.17 -15.52
C ALA A 50 10.84 18.12 -15.18
N THR A 51 11.16 17.91 -13.91
CA THR A 51 12.53 17.55 -13.52
C THR A 51 12.72 16.06 -13.73
N TRP A 52 13.54 15.71 -14.72
CA TRP A 52 13.87 14.32 -15.05
C TRP A 52 15.18 13.89 -14.40
N GLY A 53 15.11 12.86 -13.56
CA GLY A 53 16.25 12.10 -13.06
C GLY A 53 16.27 10.72 -13.70
N ILE A 54 17.37 10.35 -14.37
CA ILE A 54 17.51 9.07 -15.06
C ILE A 54 18.91 8.52 -14.82
N TYR A 55 19.00 7.25 -14.47
CA TYR A 55 20.25 6.51 -14.42
C TYR A 55 20.07 5.09 -14.95
N VAL A 56 21.00 4.63 -15.78
CA VAL A 56 20.93 3.35 -16.48
C VAL A 56 22.30 2.69 -16.50
N VAL A 57 22.37 1.44 -16.06
CA VAL A 57 23.59 0.62 -16.09
C VAL A 57 23.33 -0.75 -16.70
N ASP A 58 24.36 -1.36 -17.26
CA ASP A 58 24.32 -2.76 -17.72
C ASP A 58 24.57 -3.76 -16.57
N ASP A 59 24.59 -5.05 -16.94
CA ASP A 59 24.81 -6.19 -16.05
C ASP A 59 26.17 -6.16 -15.31
N ARG A 60 27.11 -5.34 -15.79
CA ARG A 60 28.45 -5.17 -15.19
C ARG A 60 28.59 -3.84 -14.44
N GLY A 61 27.49 -3.09 -14.29
CA GLY A 61 27.49 -1.78 -13.66
C GLY A 61 28.07 -0.66 -14.54
N ARG A 62 28.27 -0.89 -15.84
CA ARG A 62 28.74 0.18 -16.75
C ARG A 62 27.59 1.12 -17.05
N VAL A 63 27.83 2.42 -16.89
CA VAL A 63 26.83 3.46 -17.17
C VAL A 63 26.51 3.51 -18.65
N LEU A 64 25.24 3.30 -19.00
CA LEU A 64 24.72 3.42 -20.35
C LEU A 64 24.13 4.81 -20.61
N TYR A 65 23.50 5.41 -19.60
CA TYR A 65 22.94 6.76 -19.66
C TYR A 65 22.74 7.34 -18.26
N GLN A 66 22.92 8.65 -18.15
CA GLN A 66 22.63 9.40 -16.93
C GLN A 66 22.14 10.81 -17.24
N ARG A 67 21.17 11.29 -16.47
CA ARG A 67 20.68 12.67 -16.48
C ARG A 67 20.21 13.03 -15.08
N ASN A 68 20.77 14.09 -14.49
CA ASN A 68 20.48 14.49 -13.11
C ASN A 68 20.57 13.31 -12.12
N ALA A 69 21.51 12.38 -12.34
CA ALA A 69 21.54 11.09 -11.67
C ALA A 69 21.80 11.17 -10.17
N ASP A 70 22.50 12.21 -9.72
CA ASP A 70 22.79 12.50 -8.31
C ASP A 70 21.97 13.68 -7.76
N ARG A 71 20.94 14.12 -8.49
CA ARG A 71 20.00 15.12 -7.98
C ARG A 71 18.89 14.43 -7.20
N PHE A 72 18.54 15.00 -6.05
CA PHE A 72 17.39 14.54 -5.30
C PHE A 72 16.11 14.64 -6.12
N SER A 73 15.23 13.68 -5.90
CA SER A 73 13.87 13.66 -6.40
C SER A 73 13.01 12.94 -5.36
N VAL A 74 11.76 13.36 -5.28
CA VAL A 74 10.75 12.65 -4.51
C VAL A 74 10.47 11.34 -5.24
N PRO A 75 10.68 10.18 -4.58
CA PRO A 75 10.67 8.88 -5.26
C PRO A 75 9.26 8.29 -5.37
N ALA A 76 8.29 8.79 -4.61
CA ALA A 76 7.01 8.12 -4.35
C ALA A 76 7.25 6.65 -3.92
N SER A 77 6.40 5.72 -4.36
CA SER A 77 6.48 4.30 -3.96
C SER A 77 7.75 3.54 -4.38
N ASN A 78 8.71 4.17 -5.08
CA ASN A 78 10.05 3.57 -5.22
C ASN A 78 10.79 3.51 -3.87
N THR A 79 10.41 4.32 -2.86
CA THR A 79 10.91 4.18 -1.48
C THR A 79 10.78 2.75 -0.96
N LYS A 80 9.71 2.04 -1.35
CA LYS A 80 9.47 0.64 -0.95
C LYS A 80 10.57 -0.33 -1.37
N LEU A 81 11.39 0.03 -2.35
CA LEU A 81 12.58 -0.75 -2.71
C LEU A 81 13.57 -0.82 -1.54
N VAL A 82 13.67 0.23 -0.73
CA VAL A 82 14.58 0.29 0.42
C VAL A 82 14.12 -0.65 1.52
N VAL A 83 12.89 -0.49 2.02
CA VAL A 83 12.37 -1.29 3.15
C VAL A 83 12.37 -2.78 2.87
N THR A 84 12.00 -3.16 1.65
CA THR A 84 11.93 -4.57 1.25
C THR A 84 13.30 -5.18 1.01
N ALA A 85 14.25 -4.42 0.47
CA ALA A 85 15.64 -4.86 0.34
C ALA A 85 16.30 -5.02 1.71
N ALA A 86 16.13 -4.05 2.61
CA ALA A 86 16.64 -4.12 3.98
C ALA A 86 16.08 -5.34 4.70
N ALA A 87 14.76 -5.57 4.64
CA ALA A 87 14.13 -6.72 5.26
C ALA A 87 14.62 -8.06 4.68
N ALA A 88 14.67 -8.20 3.35
CA ALA A 88 15.14 -9.43 2.71
C ALA A 88 16.58 -9.80 3.10
N VAL A 89 17.45 -8.79 3.30
CA VAL A 89 18.86 -9.03 3.63
C VAL A 89 19.08 -9.23 5.12
N LEU A 90 18.46 -8.41 5.97
CA LEU A 90 18.78 -8.30 7.39
C LEU A 90 17.96 -9.26 8.27
N LEU A 91 16.73 -9.59 7.89
CA LEU A 91 15.93 -10.55 8.65
C LEU A 91 16.34 -12.01 8.33
N PRO A 92 16.10 -12.96 9.26
CA PRO A 92 16.26 -14.38 8.98
C PRO A 92 15.41 -14.84 7.78
N PRO A 93 15.88 -15.79 6.94
CA PRO A 93 15.11 -16.28 5.80
C PRO A 93 13.76 -16.92 6.15
N ASP A 94 13.64 -17.48 7.35
CA ASP A 94 12.44 -18.11 7.91
C ASP A 94 11.65 -17.14 8.82
N TYR A 95 11.96 -15.85 8.79
CA TYR A 95 11.29 -14.85 9.62
C TYR A 95 9.78 -14.85 9.39
N ARG A 96 9.06 -14.90 10.50
CA ARG A 96 7.60 -14.82 10.59
C ARG A 96 7.24 -13.90 11.74
N VAL A 97 6.28 -13.02 11.50
CA VAL A 97 5.77 -12.16 12.55
C VAL A 97 4.89 -12.99 13.48
N LYS A 98 5.01 -12.77 14.79
CA LYS A 98 4.28 -13.52 15.81
C LYS A 98 3.17 -12.66 16.42
N THR A 99 2.02 -13.25 16.68
CA THR A 99 0.97 -12.62 17.48
C THR A 99 0.56 -13.57 18.61
N SER A 100 0.44 -13.05 19.82
CA SER A 100 0.19 -13.87 21.01
C SER A 100 -1.18 -13.58 21.62
N LEU A 101 -1.80 -14.59 22.21
CA LEU A 101 -2.93 -14.42 23.12
C LEU A 101 -2.44 -14.57 24.56
N TYR A 102 -2.83 -13.64 25.43
CA TYR A 102 -2.57 -13.69 26.86
C TYR A 102 -3.86 -13.63 27.65
N VAL A 103 -3.83 -14.23 28.83
CA VAL A 103 -4.96 -14.26 29.76
C VAL A 103 -4.58 -13.51 31.02
N ASN A 104 -5.36 -12.49 31.37
CA ASN A 104 -5.20 -11.75 32.63
C ASN A 104 -6.33 -12.15 33.59
N GLY A 105 -6.15 -13.26 34.30
CA GLY A 105 -7.20 -13.82 35.15
C GLY A 105 -7.04 -15.32 35.37
N ARG A 106 -8.07 -15.95 35.93
CA ARG A 106 -8.14 -17.41 36.12
C ARG A 106 -9.13 -18.03 35.14
N VAL A 107 -8.80 -19.23 34.67
CA VAL A 107 -9.71 -20.05 33.85
C VAL A 107 -10.22 -21.21 34.69
N GLU A 108 -11.50 -21.18 35.05
CA GLU A 108 -12.15 -22.21 35.87
C GLU A 108 -13.48 -22.61 35.20
N ASP A 109 -13.73 -23.91 35.04
CA ASP A 109 -14.93 -24.48 34.41
C ASP A 109 -15.31 -23.87 33.03
N GLY A 110 -14.29 -23.51 32.26
CA GLY A 110 -14.44 -22.89 30.94
C GLY A 110 -14.84 -21.41 30.97
N VAL A 111 -14.76 -20.77 32.13
CA VAL A 111 -14.93 -19.33 32.31
C VAL A 111 -13.56 -18.71 32.58
N LEU A 112 -13.16 -17.76 31.74
CA LEU A 112 -12.09 -16.83 32.05
C LEU A 112 -12.66 -15.69 32.90
N ASP A 113 -12.31 -15.66 34.19
CA ASP A 113 -12.55 -14.51 35.04
C ASP A 113 -11.41 -13.49 34.88
N GLY A 114 -11.58 -12.60 33.90
CA GLY A 114 -10.56 -11.63 33.50
C GLY A 114 -10.54 -11.31 32.01
N ASP A 115 -9.47 -10.64 31.56
CA ASP A 115 -9.33 -10.16 30.18
C ASP A 115 -8.58 -11.16 29.29
N LEU A 116 -8.96 -11.20 28.01
CA LEU A 116 -8.21 -11.87 26.94
C LEU A 116 -7.51 -10.80 26.08
N ILE A 117 -6.19 -10.88 25.96
CA ILE A 117 -5.37 -9.88 25.27
C ILE A 117 -4.81 -10.48 23.99
N ILE A 118 -5.10 -9.87 22.85
CA ILE A 118 -4.44 -10.15 21.56
C ILE A 118 -3.30 -9.16 21.36
N TYR A 119 -2.06 -9.65 21.44
CA TYR A 119 -0.84 -8.85 21.38
C TYR A 119 -0.14 -9.00 20.03
N GLY A 120 -0.35 -8.03 19.15
CA GLY A 120 0.24 -8.03 17.81
C GLY A 120 1.69 -7.54 17.81
N ARG A 121 2.55 -8.19 17.00
CA ARG A 121 3.94 -7.76 16.77
C ARG A 121 4.20 -7.27 15.34
N GLY A 122 3.15 -6.79 14.68
CA GLY A 122 3.22 -6.14 13.38
C GLY A 122 2.86 -7.02 12.19
N ASP A 123 2.13 -8.12 12.38
CA ASP A 123 1.76 -9.02 11.27
C ASP A 123 0.76 -8.32 10.34
N PRO A 124 1.13 -7.99 9.09
CA PRO A 124 0.23 -7.29 8.20
C PRO A 124 -0.67 -8.25 7.40
N THR A 125 -0.52 -9.57 7.53
CA THR A 125 -1.12 -10.52 6.59
C THR A 125 -2.52 -11.01 7.01
N TRP A 126 -3.27 -10.22 7.76
CA TRP A 126 -4.60 -10.56 8.26
C TRP A 126 -5.70 -9.94 7.41
N SER A 127 -5.65 -10.19 6.10
CA SER A 127 -6.59 -9.64 5.13
C SER A 127 -6.87 -10.63 4.00
N ALA A 128 -7.90 -10.34 3.19
CA ALA A 128 -8.25 -11.14 2.02
C ALA A 128 -7.30 -10.88 0.84
N ARG A 129 -5.99 -11.09 1.06
CA ARG A 129 -4.93 -10.86 0.08
C ARG A 129 -4.35 -12.17 -0.42
N CYS A 130 -3.90 -12.11 -1.67
CA CYS A 130 -3.03 -13.10 -2.28
C CYS A 130 -1.59 -12.60 -2.18
N TYR A 131 -0.67 -13.50 -1.82
CA TYR A 131 0.70 -13.14 -1.46
C TYR A 131 1.75 -13.65 -2.48
N SER A 132 1.31 -14.15 -3.63
CA SER A 132 2.16 -14.65 -4.72
C SER A 132 1.65 -14.21 -6.10
N VAL A 133 2.55 -14.29 -7.11
CA VAL A 133 2.39 -13.74 -8.48
C VAL A 133 1.19 -14.30 -9.23
N ASP A 134 0.81 -15.55 -8.93
CA ASP A 134 -0.32 -16.22 -9.54
C ASP A 134 -0.66 -17.42 -8.68
N THR A 135 -1.89 -17.52 -8.17
CA THR A 135 -2.51 -18.82 -7.88
C THR A 135 -3.96 -18.62 -7.47
N LEU A 136 -4.86 -18.92 -8.40
CA LEU A 136 -6.20 -19.44 -8.07
C LEU A 136 -6.13 -20.80 -7.31
N ALA A 137 -4.95 -21.22 -6.85
CA ALA A 137 -4.76 -22.41 -6.06
C ALA A 137 -5.27 -22.17 -4.62
N PRO A 138 -6.08 -23.08 -4.06
CA PRO A 138 -6.46 -23.06 -2.66
C PRO A 138 -5.22 -22.95 -1.75
N GLY A 139 -5.19 -21.96 -0.85
CA GLY A 139 -4.11 -21.74 0.13
C GLY A 139 -3.14 -20.58 -0.18
N ALA A 140 -3.17 -20.00 -1.38
CA ALA A 140 -2.32 -18.85 -1.73
C ALA A 140 -2.88 -17.50 -1.25
N CYS A 141 -4.22 -17.41 -1.19
CA CYS A 141 -4.93 -16.25 -0.65
C CYS A 141 -5.57 -16.62 0.67
N ASP A 142 -5.48 -15.73 1.65
CA ASP A 142 -6.25 -15.87 2.88
C ASP A 142 -7.67 -15.33 2.66
N SER A 143 -8.64 -15.87 3.40
CA SER A 143 -9.85 -15.13 3.70
C SER A 143 -9.55 -14.02 4.70
N THR A 144 -10.38 -12.98 4.74
CA THR A 144 -10.34 -11.92 5.75
C THR A 144 -10.17 -12.45 7.18
N PHE A 145 -10.79 -13.59 7.52
CA PHE A 145 -10.83 -14.09 8.89
C PHE A 145 -9.84 -15.23 9.18
N THR A 146 -8.99 -15.65 8.24
CA THR A 146 -8.15 -16.86 8.39
C THR A 146 -7.34 -16.90 9.70
N ALA A 147 -6.55 -15.86 9.97
CA ALA A 147 -5.77 -15.75 11.20
C ALA A 147 -6.66 -15.59 12.45
N ILE A 148 -7.71 -14.78 12.34
CA ILE A 148 -8.67 -14.50 13.43
C ILE A 148 -9.41 -15.78 13.86
N ASP A 149 -9.85 -16.57 12.90
CA ASP A 149 -10.56 -17.83 13.10
C ASP A 149 -9.64 -18.86 13.76
N ALA A 150 -8.38 -18.97 13.33
CA ALA A 150 -7.39 -19.84 13.97
C ALA A 150 -7.16 -19.47 15.45
N MET A 151 -7.13 -18.16 15.77
CA MET A 151 -7.05 -17.70 17.16
C MET A 151 -8.29 -18.05 17.97
N ALA A 152 -9.49 -17.81 17.41
CA ALA A 152 -10.74 -18.13 18.07
C ALA A 152 -10.91 -19.64 18.31
N ASP A 153 -10.50 -20.47 17.34
CA ASP A 153 -10.46 -21.93 17.47
C ASP A 153 -9.52 -22.36 18.61
N SER A 154 -8.35 -21.73 18.73
CA SER A 154 -7.43 -22.01 19.82
C SER A 154 -8.00 -21.65 21.19
N VAL A 155 -8.67 -20.50 21.33
CA VAL A 155 -9.36 -20.12 22.58
C VAL A 155 -10.38 -21.19 22.97
N ARG A 156 -11.17 -21.68 22.00
CA ARG A 156 -12.13 -22.75 22.24
C ARG A 156 -11.47 -24.09 22.59
N ALA A 157 -10.35 -24.42 21.94
CA ALA A 157 -9.59 -25.64 22.20
C ALA A 157 -8.96 -25.66 23.61
N HIS A 158 -8.65 -24.48 24.17
CA HIS A 158 -8.23 -24.33 25.56
C HIS A 158 -9.40 -24.39 26.57
N GLY A 159 -10.60 -24.77 26.12
CA GLY A 159 -11.77 -24.98 26.99
C GLY A 159 -12.51 -23.71 27.38
N ILE A 160 -12.08 -22.53 26.93
CA ILE A 160 -12.73 -21.25 27.23
C ILE A 160 -14.03 -21.15 26.43
N ARG A 161 -15.14 -20.94 27.15
CA ARG A 161 -16.51 -20.77 26.63
C ARG A 161 -17.11 -19.41 27.00
N ARG A 162 -16.56 -18.75 28.01
CA ARG A 162 -17.03 -17.45 28.48
C ARG A 162 -15.85 -16.64 29.01
N ILE A 163 -15.83 -15.34 28.72
CA ILE A 163 -14.84 -14.37 29.17
C ILE A 163 -15.63 -13.26 29.87
N THR A 164 -15.44 -13.10 31.18
CA THR A 164 -16.17 -12.10 31.99
C THR A 164 -15.62 -10.70 31.77
N GLY A 165 -14.31 -10.58 31.53
CA GLY A 165 -13.63 -9.33 31.23
C GLY A 165 -13.72 -8.95 29.76
N LYS A 166 -12.77 -8.11 29.34
CA LYS A 166 -12.69 -7.53 28.01
C LYS A 166 -11.83 -8.37 27.08
N LEU A 167 -12.09 -8.23 25.79
CA LEU A 167 -11.13 -8.58 24.74
C LEU A 167 -10.30 -7.35 24.37
N ILE A 168 -8.99 -7.38 24.64
CA ILE A 168 -8.09 -6.24 24.46
C ILE A 168 -7.21 -6.43 23.22
N GLY A 169 -7.34 -5.54 22.25
CA GLY A 169 -6.37 -5.37 21.17
C GLY A 169 -5.16 -4.58 21.63
N ASP A 170 -4.00 -5.22 21.73
CA ASP A 170 -2.76 -4.59 22.19
C ASP A 170 -1.76 -4.45 21.04
N GLY A 171 -1.60 -3.21 20.55
CA GLY A 171 -0.68 -2.84 19.49
C GLY A 171 0.65 -2.25 19.97
N SER A 172 0.94 -2.32 21.27
CA SER A 172 2.09 -1.65 21.90
C SER A 172 3.47 -2.24 21.55
N TYR A 173 3.54 -3.19 20.61
CA TYR A 173 4.82 -3.59 20.03
C TYR A 173 5.48 -2.45 19.25
N PHE A 174 4.65 -1.56 18.71
CA PHE A 174 5.07 -0.31 18.07
C PHE A 174 4.79 0.89 18.97
N GLU A 175 5.36 2.03 18.59
CA GLU A 175 5.06 3.33 19.19
C GLU A 175 3.56 3.68 19.13
N PRO A 176 3.06 4.55 20.03
CA PRO A 176 1.65 4.93 20.05
C PRO A 176 1.23 5.86 18.90
N THR A 177 2.18 6.45 18.19
CA THR A 177 1.92 7.29 17.01
C THR A 177 1.44 6.41 15.86
N LEU A 178 0.15 6.52 15.53
CA LEU A 178 -0.49 5.68 14.51
C LEU A 178 -0.43 6.26 13.09
N ILE A 179 -0.31 7.57 12.95
CA ILE A 179 -0.31 8.27 11.65
C ILE A 179 1.02 9.01 11.50
N HIS A 180 1.66 8.84 10.35
CA HIS A 180 2.91 9.55 10.08
C HIS A 180 2.63 11.04 9.84
N TYR A 181 3.44 11.91 10.43
CA TYR A 181 3.25 13.37 10.38
C TYR A 181 3.47 13.96 8.98
N GLY A 182 4.20 13.26 8.11
CA GLY A 182 4.49 13.69 6.74
C GLY A 182 3.39 13.34 5.71
N TRP A 183 2.30 12.69 6.12
CA TRP A 183 1.19 12.34 5.22
C TRP A 183 0.17 13.47 5.12
N ASN A 184 -0.38 13.70 3.92
CA ASN A 184 -1.36 14.76 3.74
C ASN A 184 -2.67 14.41 4.44
N ALA A 185 -3.30 15.41 5.07
CA ALA A 185 -4.58 15.21 5.76
C ALA A 185 -5.68 14.64 4.84
N TRP A 186 -5.66 14.99 3.54
CA TRP A 186 -6.58 14.46 2.53
C TRP A 186 -6.42 12.96 2.30
N ASP A 187 -5.21 12.42 2.48
CA ASP A 187 -4.90 11.01 2.24
C ASP A 187 -5.45 10.13 3.37
N LEU A 188 -5.59 10.67 4.59
CA LEU A 188 -5.91 9.92 5.83
C LEU A 188 -7.30 9.26 5.86
N THR A 189 -8.15 9.53 4.87
CA THR A 189 -9.41 8.80 4.67
C THR A 189 -9.16 7.44 3.99
N TRP A 190 -8.12 7.34 3.17
CA TRP A 190 -7.96 6.25 2.22
C TRP A 190 -7.01 5.17 2.74
N TRP A 191 -7.26 3.94 2.29
CA TRP A 191 -6.50 2.75 2.70
C TRP A 191 -4.97 2.88 2.58
N TYR A 192 -4.47 3.68 1.63
CA TYR A 192 -3.04 3.87 1.41
C TYR A 192 -2.38 4.78 2.45
N ALA A 193 -3.16 5.44 3.32
CA ALA A 193 -2.68 6.18 4.48
C ALA A 193 -3.31 5.67 5.79
N ALA A 194 -3.65 4.37 5.83
CA ALA A 194 -4.26 3.76 7.00
C ALA A 194 -3.34 3.85 8.23
N PRO A 195 -3.89 4.13 9.42
CA PRO A 195 -3.14 4.10 10.67
C PRO A 195 -2.38 2.79 10.91
N VAL A 196 -1.18 2.88 11.50
CA VAL A 196 -0.19 1.80 11.65
C VAL A 196 0.00 1.50 13.14
N SER A 197 -0.15 0.23 13.53
CA SER A 197 -0.02 -0.24 14.92
C SER A 197 0.59 -1.63 14.95
N GLY A 198 1.07 -2.09 16.12
CA GLY A 198 1.58 -3.46 16.27
C GLY A 198 0.54 -4.55 15.99
N LEU A 199 -0.75 -4.22 15.99
CA LEU A 199 -1.84 -5.13 15.63
C LEU A 199 -2.65 -4.51 14.49
N GLY A 200 -3.00 -5.32 13.49
CA GLY A 200 -3.84 -4.88 12.40
C GLY A 200 -4.72 -6.00 11.88
N PHE A 201 -5.78 -5.61 11.17
CA PHE A 201 -6.75 -6.50 10.56
C PHE A 201 -7.28 -5.81 9.30
N HIS A 202 -7.44 -6.57 8.22
CA HIS A 202 -7.95 -6.10 6.93
C HIS A 202 -7.22 -4.85 6.39
N ASP A 203 -5.90 -4.83 6.51
CA ASP A 203 -5.04 -3.69 6.13
C ASP A 203 -5.38 -2.37 6.86
N ASN A 204 -6.08 -2.48 8.00
CA ASN A 204 -6.71 -1.38 8.71
C ASN A 204 -7.64 -0.53 7.82
N SER A 205 -8.37 -1.19 6.94
CA SER A 205 -9.34 -0.59 6.03
C SER A 205 -10.61 -1.41 5.96
N VAL A 206 -11.68 -0.79 5.49
CA VAL A 206 -12.97 -1.42 5.22
C VAL A 206 -13.37 -1.20 3.77
N ASP A 207 -14.01 -2.18 3.17
CA ASP A 207 -14.39 -2.19 1.76
C ASP A 207 -15.83 -1.69 1.61
N PHE A 208 -16.02 -0.45 1.16
CA PHE A 208 -17.32 0.11 0.83
C PHE A 208 -17.74 -0.34 -0.58
N GLN A 209 -18.81 -1.13 -0.65
CA GLN A 209 -19.43 -1.57 -1.90
C GLN A 209 -20.48 -0.55 -2.32
N ILE A 210 -20.35 0.00 -3.53
CA ILE A 210 -21.18 1.09 -4.04
C ILE A 210 -21.92 0.60 -5.28
N ALA A 211 -23.24 0.78 -5.31
CA ALA A 211 -24.10 0.52 -6.45
C ALA A 211 -25.12 1.67 -6.66
N PRO A 212 -25.53 1.95 -7.91
CA PRO A 212 -26.57 2.94 -8.16
C PRO A 212 -27.90 2.56 -7.49
N GLY A 213 -28.67 3.57 -7.11
CA GLY A 213 -30.06 3.39 -6.69
C GLY A 213 -30.97 3.03 -7.86
N PRO A 214 -32.25 2.69 -7.59
CA PRO A 214 -33.17 2.18 -8.61
C PRO A 214 -33.61 3.22 -9.66
N ALA A 215 -33.45 4.51 -9.38
CA ALA A 215 -33.84 5.61 -10.27
C ALA A 215 -32.98 6.86 -10.02
N VAL A 216 -33.06 7.83 -10.92
CA VAL A 216 -32.47 9.16 -10.73
C VAL A 216 -33.03 9.79 -9.44
N ASP A 217 -32.18 10.51 -8.71
CA ASP A 217 -32.40 11.14 -7.41
C ASP A 217 -32.61 10.18 -6.22
N ALA A 218 -32.73 8.87 -6.46
CA ALA A 218 -32.71 7.88 -5.38
C ALA A 218 -31.31 7.77 -4.75
N PRO A 219 -31.17 7.51 -3.44
CA PRO A 219 -29.88 7.27 -2.82
C PRO A 219 -29.23 6.01 -3.43
N PRO A 220 -27.90 6.00 -3.63
CA PRO A 220 -27.19 4.79 -4.04
C PRO A 220 -27.21 3.75 -2.91
N ALA A 221 -27.15 2.48 -3.28
CA ALA A 221 -26.96 1.39 -2.34
C ALA A 221 -25.48 1.33 -1.95
N ILE A 222 -25.18 1.55 -0.67
CA ILE A 222 -23.82 1.51 -0.13
C ILE A 222 -23.83 0.59 1.09
N SER A 223 -22.98 -0.44 1.04
CA SER A 223 -22.70 -1.38 2.13
C SER A 223 -21.20 -1.45 2.37
N TRP A 224 -20.77 -2.09 3.46
CA TRP A 224 -19.35 -2.29 3.72
C TRP A 224 -19.05 -3.67 4.29
N VAL A 225 -17.85 -4.17 4.02
CA VAL A 225 -17.38 -5.46 4.53
C VAL A 225 -15.93 -5.37 5.04
N PRO A 226 -15.59 -6.10 6.12
CA PRO A 226 -16.49 -6.77 7.05
C PRO A 226 -17.24 -5.75 7.93
N ASP A 227 -18.54 -5.95 8.12
CA ASP A 227 -19.30 -5.16 9.08
C ASP A 227 -19.16 -5.75 10.48
N LEU A 228 -18.49 -5.01 11.35
CA LEU A 228 -18.24 -5.36 12.75
C LEU A 228 -19.00 -4.47 13.73
N GLY A 229 -19.95 -3.66 13.24
CA GLY A 229 -20.75 -2.74 14.05
C GLY A 229 -19.93 -1.64 14.72
N LEU A 230 -18.81 -1.23 14.11
CA LEU A 230 -17.98 -0.11 14.57
C LEU A 230 -18.32 1.19 13.82
N ILE A 231 -18.70 1.09 12.55
CA ILE A 231 -18.87 2.23 11.65
C ILE A 231 -20.27 2.81 11.80
N THR A 232 -20.35 4.13 11.96
CA THR A 232 -21.59 4.88 11.74
C THR A 232 -21.52 5.52 10.36
N PHE A 233 -22.44 5.20 9.46
CA PHE A 233 -22.39 5.66 8.07
C PHE A 233 -23.52 6.64 7.74
N GLU A 234 -23.15 7.77 7.10
CA GLU A 234 -24.09 8.75 6.57
C GLU A 234 -23.99 8.82 5.04
N ASN A 235 -25.07 8.43 4.35
CA ASN A 235 -25.16 8.51 2.90
C ASN A 235 -25.84 9.83 2.47
N ARG A 236 -25.07 10.76 1.90
CA ARG A 236 -25.57 11.99 1.25
C ARG A 236 -25.43 11.97 -0.27
N ALA A 237 -25.09 10.82 -0.85
CA ALA A 237 -24.95 10.69 -2.28
C ALA A 237 -26.32 10.48 -2.95
N ARG A 238 -26.38 10.75 -4.25
CA ARG A 238 -27.58 10.50 -5.07
C ARG A 238 -27.25 9.81 -6.38
N THR A 239 -28.21 9.08 -6.90
CA THR A 239 -28.13 8.47 -8.23
C THR A 239 -28.45 9.52 -9.29
N VAL A 240 -27.67 9.57 -10.36
CA VAL A 240 -27.81 10.55 -11.46
C VAL A 240 -28.02 9.82 -12.79
N PRO A 241 -28.43 10.50 -13.88
CA PRO A 241 -28.55 9.87 -15.20
C PRO A 241 -27.28 9.12 -15.63
N ALA A 242 -27.43 8.10 -16.48
CA ALA A 242 -26.36 7.14 -16.83
C ALA A 242 -25.14 7.79 -17.51
N GLU A 243 -25.36 8.87 -18.25
CA GLU A 243 -24.38 9.66 -18.97
C GLU A 243 -23.60 10.65 -18.09
N SER A 244 -24.01 10.82 -16.83
CA SER A 244 -23.33 11.71 -15.89
C SER A 244 -22.02 11.13 -15.37
N THR A 245 -21.15 12.00 -14.85
CA THR A 245 -19.93 11.57 -14.16
C THR A 245 -20.23 11.16 -12.71
N SER A 246 -19.46 10.18 -12.23
CA SER A 246 -19.47 9.82 -10.82
C SER A 246 -18.51 10.72 -10.05
N THR A 247 -18.95 11.25 -8.92
CA THR A 247 -18.12 12.09 -8.05
C THR A 247 -17.92 11.51 -6.65
N ILE A 248 -18.62 10.42 -6.30
CA ILE A 248 -18.54 9.83 -4.95
C ILE A 248 -17.16 9.24 -4.61
N GLY A 249 -16.37 8.83 -5.62
CA GLY A 249 -15.12 8.09 -5.44
C GLY A 249 -14.09 8.80 -4.57
N ASP A 250 -14.03 10.13 -4.61
CA ASP A 250 -13.11 10.95 -3.80
C ASP A 250 -13.81 11.61 -2.59
N ASN A 251 -15.11 11.37 -2.41
CA ASN A 251 -15.97 12.13 -1.50
C ASN A 251 -16.44 11.28 -0.32
N PHE A 252 -15.50 10.53 0.28
CA PHE A 252 -15.65 9.94 1.59
C PHE A 252 -14.95 10.81 2.64
N PHE A 253 -15.59 11.00 3.78
CA PHE A 253 -15.11 11.86 4.85
C PHE A 253 -15.24 11.15 6.19
N ARG A 254 -14.14 11.14 6.95
CA ARG A 254 -14.10 10.60 8.31
C ARG A 254 -14.19 11.74 9.33
N SER A 255 -15.28 11.78 10.09
CA SER A 255 -15.52 12.87 11.05
C SER A 255 -14.61 12.74 12.26
N GLY A 256 -13.82 13.78 12.55
CA GLY A 256 -13.00 13.89 13.77
C GLY A 256 -11.98 12.77 13.97
N GLY A 257 -11.58 12.08 12.90
CA GLY A 257 -10.72 10.91 13.01
C GLY A 257 -11.35 9.75 13.78
N GLY A 258 -12.68 9.67 13.87
CA GLY A 258 -13.41 8.60 14.54
C GLY A 258 -13.93 7.50 13.59
N TRP A 259 -14.96 6.78 14.04
CA TRP A 259 -15.63 5.70 13.30
C TRP A 259 -16.82 6.17 12.45
N SER A 260 -17.12 7.46 12.44
CA SER A 260 -18.20 8.04 11.65
C SER A 260 -17.69 8.38 10.25
N ILE A 261 -18.31 7.80 9.23
CA ILE A 261 -17.97 7.96 7.83
C ILE A 261 -19.17 8.55 7.09
N ARG A 262 -18.92 9.54 6.25
CA ARG A 262 -19.93 10.18 5.40
C ARG A 262 -19.50 10.09 3.95
N ALA A 263 -20.40 9.72 3.07
CA ALA A 263 -20.19 9.78 1.63
C ALA A 263 -21.13 10.79 0.98
N GLU A 264 -20.66 11.55 0.00
CA GLU A 264 -21.48 12.48 -0.80
C GLU A 264 -21.10 12.45 -2.28
N GLY A 265 -21.92 13.10 -3.12
CA GLY A 265 -21.69 13.14 -4.56
C GLY A 265 -22.67 12.29 -5.35
N THR A 266 -22.22 11.80 -6.51
CA THR A 266 -23.11 11.23 -7.54
C THR A 266 -22.69 9.84 -8.01
N VAL A 267 -23.68 8.98 -8.25
CA VAL A 267 -23.53 7.64 -8.82
C VAL A 267 -24.40 7.52 -10.09
N PRO A 268 -23.84 7.33 -11.28
CA PRO A 268 -24.63 7.19 -12.51
C PRO A 268 -25.48 5.92 -12.51
N LEU A 269 -26.74 6.04 -12.94
CA LEU A 269 -27.67 4.93 -13.11
C LEU A 269 -27.07 3.88 -14.05
N GLY A 270 -27.21 2.60 -13.70
CA GLY A 270 -26.65 1.49 -14.49
C GLY A 270 -25.12 1.34 -14.43
N LYS A 271 -24.40 2.19 -13.68
CA LYS A 271 -22.96 1.99 -13.43
C LYS A 271 -22.77 0.65 -12.69
N LYS A 272 -21.78 -0.14 -13.15
CA LYS A 272 -21.42 -1.40 -12.48
C LYS A 272 -20.97 -1.11 -11.04
N PRO A 273 -21.37 -1.94 -10.05
CA PRO A 273 -20.90 -1.79 -8.69
C PRO A 273 -19.37 -1.80 -8.61
N TRP A 274 -18.83 -1.06 -7.65
CA TRP A 274 -17.39 -1.02 -7.39
C TRP A 274 -17.12 -0.88 -5.89
N THR A 275 -15.85 -0.91 -5.53
CA THR A 275 -15.39 -0.86 -4.14
C THR A 275 -14.46 0.31 -3.93
N GLU A 276 -14.66 1.03 -2.84
CA GLU A 276 -13.71 2.00 -2.30
C GLU A 276 -13.21 1.49 -0.93
N ASN A 277 -11.92 1.64 -0.65
CA ASN A 277 -11.33 1.17 0.61
C ASN A 277 -11.01 2.36 1.52
N VAL A 278 -11.65 2.40 2.69
CA VAL A 278 -11.56 3.52 3.64
C VAL A 278 -10.77 3.08 4.87
N ALA A 279 -9.77 3.88 5.26
CA ALA A 279 -8.96 3.65 6.44
C ALA A 279 -9.75 3.82 7.74
N LEU A 280 -9.39 3.03 8.75
CA LEU A 280 -10.05 3.05 10.07
C LEU A 280 -9.15 3.65 11.16
N PRO A 281 -9.75 4.34 12.15
CA PRO A 281 -9.00 5.09 13.18
C PRO A 281 -8.06 4.27 14.04
N ASP A 282 -8.52 3.08 14.43
CA ASP A 282 -7.91 2.27 15.48
C ASP A 282 -7.77 0.82 15.00
N PRO A 283 -6.58 0.47 14.48
CA PRO A 283 -6.27 -0.90 14.03
C PRO A 283 -6.48 -1.95 15.12
N ASN A 284 -6.18 -1.60 16.37
CA ASN A 284 -6.19 -2.51 17.50
C ASN A 284 -7.62 -2.86 17.89
N ALA A 285 -8.50 -1.85 17.95
CA ALA A 285 -9.91 -2.05 18.22
C ALA A 285 -10.59 -2.82 17.09
N TYR A 286 -10.18 -2.58 15.84
CA TYR A 286 -10.72 -3.29 14.69
C TYR A 286 -10.39 -4.80 14.74
N ALA A 287 -9.14 -5.15 14.99
CA ALA A 287 -8.71 -6.54 15.17
C ALA A 287 -9.36 -7.21 16.39
N ALA A 288 -9.45 -6.50 17.53
CA ALA A 288 -10.15 -6.98 18.71
C ALA A 288 -11.62 -7.29 18.40
N ARG A 289 -12.33 -6.39 17.73
CA ARG A 289 -13.72 -6.61 17.35
C ARG A 289 -13.87 -7.78 16.38
N ALA A 290 -12.93 -7.99 15.47
CA ALA A 290 -12.93 -9.12 14.55
C ALA A 290 -12.81 -10.46 15.30
N LEU A 291 -11.90 -10.53 16.28
CA LEU A 291 -11.74 -11.71 17.14
C LEU A 291 -12.97 -11.93 18.02
N ALA A 292 -13.55 -10.89 18.61
CA ALA A 292 -14.78 -11.02 19.38
C ALA A 292 -15.94 -11.58 18.54
N ALA A 293 -16.09 -11.11 17.29
CA ALA A 293 -17.09 -11.64 16.36
C ALA A 293 -16.84 -13.11 16.01
N SER A 294 -15.56 -13.51 15.83
CA SER A 294 -15.19 -14.89 15.54
C SER A 294 -15.41 -15.84 16.74
N LEU A 295 -15.09 -15.37 17.95
CA LEU A 295 -15.36 -16.07 19.21
C LEU A 295 -16.86 -16.31 19.42
N ALA A 296 -17.69 -15.28 19.16
CA ALA A 296 -19.14 -15.39 19.26
C ALA A 296 -19.71 -16.47 18.32
N ARG A 297 -19.22 -16.54 17.06
CA ARG A 297 -19.61 -17.61 16.11
C ARG A 297 -19.24 -19.01 16.60
N ARG A 298 -18.23 -19.12 17.46
CA ARG A 298 -17.76 -20.37 18.10
C ARG A 298 -18.38 -20.61 19.48
N GLY A 299 -19.42 -19.84 19.84
CA GLY A 299 -20.12 -19.96 21.11
C GLY A 299 -19.24 -19.61 22.31
N VAL A 300 -18.28 -18.69 22.15
CA VAL A 300 -17.50 -18.10 23.24
C VAL A 300 -18.01 -16.68 23.50
N ALA A 301 -18.65 -16.46 24.65
CA ALA A 301 -19.20 -15.15 25.01
C ALA A 301 -18.12 -14.24 25.62
N VAL A 302 -18.09 -12.96 25.22
CA VAL A 302 -17.24 -11.91 25.80
C VAL A 302 -18.13 -10.84 26.42
N GLU A 303 -18.19 -10.79 27.75
CA GLU A 303 -19.14 -9.95 28.49
C GLU A 303 -18.67 -8.49 28.61
N GLY A 304 -17.37 -8.27 28.81
CA GLY A 304 -16.79 -6.93 28.95
C GLY A 304 -16.65 -6.15 27.64
N GLY A 305 -17.00 -6.77 26.50
CA GLY A 305 -16.84 -6.17 25.16
C GLY A 305 -15.39 -6.12 24.67
N ALA A 306 -15.13 -5.33 23.64
CA ALA A 306 -13.80 -5.14 23.06
C ALA A 306 -13.23 -3.76 23.40
N ALA A 307 -11.92 -3.69 23.65
CA ALA A 307 -11.17 -2.45 23.82
C ALA A 307 -9.78 -2.54 23.16
N SER A 308 -9.06 -1.43 23.11
CA SER A 308 -7.75 -1.32 22.47
C SER A 308 -6.75 -0.60 23.37
N THR A 309 -5.46 -0.84 23.13
CA THR A 309 -4.37 -0.05 23.72
C THR A 309 -3.14 -0.02 22.81
N THR A 310 -2.41 1.08 22.88
CA THR A 310 -1.02 1.23 22.41
C THR A 310 -0.03 1.33 23.58
N ASP A 311 -0.53 1.36 24.82
CA ASP A 311 0.25 1.32 26.05
C ASP A 311 -0.13 0.06 26.85
N SER A 312 0.82 -0.85 26.97
CA SER A 312 0.63 -2.12 27.64
C SER A 312 1.23 -2.17 29.03
N LEU A 313 1.35 -1.02 29.72
CA LEU A 313 1.72 -0.99 31.13
C LEU A 313 0.81 -1.88 31.99
N ALA A 314 -0.51 -1.85 31.75
CA ALA A 314 -1.48 -2.65 32.49
C ALA A 314 -1.32 -4.17 32.29
N TYR A 315 -0.83 -4.61 31.12
CA TYR A 315 -0.69 -6.02 30.77
C TYR A 315 0.77 -6.50 30.72
N ARG A 316 1.72 -5.64 31.08
CA ARG A 316 3.16 -5.92 31.01
C ARG A 316 3.54 -7.16 31.81
N THR A 317 2.99 -7.30 33.02
CA THR A 317 3.28 -8.43 33.91
C THR A 317 2.84 -9.76 33.29
N VAL A 318 1.65 -9.80 32.70
CA VAL A 318 1.13 -11.01 32.04
C VAL A 318 2.00 -11.38 30.83
N ARG A 319 2.46 -10.38 30.06
CA ARG A 319 3.30 -10.61 28.87
C ARG A 319 4.76 -10.97 29.17
N CYS A 320 5.35 -10.43 30.24
CA CYS A 320 6.76 -10.70 30.58
C CYS A 320 6.95 -12.05 31.25
N CYS A 321 5.94 -12.47 32.00
CA CYS A 321 6.16 -13.37 33.13
C CYS A 321 5.11 -14.49 33.19
N GLY A 322 4.10 -14.47 32.32
CA GLY A 322 3.16 -15.58 32.11
C GLY A 322 3.33 -16.22 30.73
N PRO A 323 2.98 -17.52 30.57
CA PRO A 323 2.96 -18.13 29.25
C PRO A 323 1.84 -17.53 28.40
N ALA A 324 2.09 -17.36 27.11
CA ALA A 324 1.00 -17.08 26.16
C ALA A 324 0.04 -18.27 26.11
N LEU A 325 -1.26 -18.01 26.03
CA LEU A 325 -2.27 -19.02 25.74
C LEU A 325 -2.04 -19.61 24.33
N LEU A 326 -1.65 -18.75 23.39
CA LEU A 326 -1.33 -19.11 22.02
C LEU A 326 -0.23 -18.19 21.50
N GLU A 327 0.67 -18.72 20.69
CA GLU A 327 1.48 -17.95 19.76
C GLU A 327 1.13 -18.34 18.32
N TYR A 328 0.54 -17.41 17.58
CA TYR A 328 0.26 -17.56 16.15
C TYR A 328 1.47 -17.07 15.36
N SER A 329 1.98 -17.94 14.49
CA SER A 329 3.05 -17.60 13.56
C SER A 329 2.44 -17.19 12.22
N GLY A 330 2.66 -15.94 11.82
CA GLY A 330 2.17 -15.39 10.56
C GLY A 330 2.84 -15.98 9.33
N ARG A 331 2.52 -15.38 8.17
CA ARG A 331 3.08 -15.76 6.87
C ARG A 331 4.60 -15.47 6.79
N PRO A 332 5.34 -16.18 5.92
CA PRO A 332 6.78 -15.97 5.78
C PRO A 332 7.07 -14.59 5.18
N LEU A 333 8.27 -14.03 5.43
CA LEU A 333 8.67 -12.71 4.94
C LEU A 333 8.40 -12.42 3.44
N PRO A 334 8.58 -13.36 2.48
CA PRO A 334 8.23 -13.13 1.09
C PRO A 334 6.77 -12.71 0.88
N ASP A 335 5.84 -13.25 1.67
CA ASP A 335 4.42 -12.91 1.61
C ASP A 335 4.14 -11.49 2.15
N ILE A 336 5.05 -10.91 2.94
CA ILE A 336 4.99 -9.50 3.34
C ILE A 336 5.59 -8.60 2.25
N ILE A 337 6.71 -9.01 1.67
CA ILE A 337 7.42 -8.26 0.62
C ILE A 337 6.58 -8.15 -0.66
N PHE A 338 5.90 -9.23 -1.05
CA PHE A 338 5.20 -9.28 -2.33
C PHE A 338 4.11 -8.20 -2.48
N PRO A 339 3.14 -8.01 -1.55
CA PRO A 339 2.15 -6.94 -1.67
C PRO A 339 2.75 -5.53 -1.66
N ILE A 340 3.84 -5.32 -0.91
CA ILE A 340 4.56 -4.04 -0.88
C ILE A 340 5.08 -3.70 -2.28
N LEU A 341 5.70 -4.64 -2.96
CA LEU A 341 6.30 -4.38 -4.28
C LEU A 341 5.28 -4.47 -5.42
N ASN A 342 4.53 -5.57 -5.51
CA ASN A 342 3.66 -5.88 -6.65
C ASN A 342 2.44 -4.94 -6.74
N SER A 343 1.71 -4.83 -5.63
CA SER A 343 0.48 -4.04 -5.51
C SER A 343 0.70 -2.67 -4.86
N SER A 344 1.95 -2.35 -4.50
CA SER A 344 2.32 -1.06 -3.90
C SER A 344 1.65 -0.77 -2.55
N GLN A 345 1.46 -1.80 -1.71
CA GLN A 345 0.75 -1.65 -0.44
C GLN A 345 1.58 -0.78 0.55
N ASN A 346 1.06 0.40 0.92
CA ASN A 346 1.71 1.36 1.82
C ASN A 346 1.76 0.88 3.28
N TRP A 347 0.62 0.50 3.84
CA TRP A 347 0.50 0.03 5.22
C TRP A 347 1.47 -1.12 5.54
N PHE A 348 1.62 -2.12 4.67
CA PHE A 348 2.60 -3.20 4.78
C PHE A 348 4.03 -2.67 4.83
N ALA A 349 4.36 -1.65 4.02
CA ALA A 349 5.69 -1.05 4.01
C ALA A 349 6.00 -0.39 5.37
N GLU A 350 5.03 0.32 5.95
CA GLU A 350 5.19 0.94 7.27
C GLU A 350 5.25 -0.08 8.41
N MET A 351 4.41 -1.13 8.34
CA MET A 351 4.46 -2.26 9.28
C MET A 351 5.83 -2.94 9.24
N LEU A 352 6.36 -3.20 8.04
CA LEU A 352 7.69 -3.81 7.86
C LEU A 352 8.82 -2.89 8.32
N LEU A 353 8.72 -1.58 8.08
CA LEU A 353 9.69 -0.59 8.57
C LEU A 353 9.75 -0.58 10.10
N LYS A 354 8.60 -0.57 10.77
CA LYS A 354 8.53 -0.63 12.24
C LYS A 354 8.97 -1.98 12.79
N ILE A 355 8.71 -3.10 12.08
CA ILE A 355 9.31 -4.41 12.39
C ILE A 355 10.84 -4.29 12.40
N LEU A 356 11.44 -3.75 11.34
CA LEU A 356 12.90 -3.61 11.26
C LEU A 356 13.46 -2.80 12.44
N GLY A 357 12.83 -1.66 12.76
CA GLY A 357 13.21 -0.87 13.92
C GLY A 357 13.15 -1.69 15.21
N ARG A 358 12.07 -2.47 15.40
CA ARG A 358 11.90 -3.25 16.62
C ARG A 358 12.90 -4.39 16.74
N GLU A 359 13.07 -5.17 15.68
CA GLU A 359 13.95 -6.35 15.68
C GLU A 359 15.44 -5.97 15.76
N LEU A 360 15.85 -4.85 15.16
CA LEU A 360 17.27 -4.50 14.99
C LEU A 360 17.73 -3.29 15.82
N ARG A 361 16.81 -2.50 16.36
CA ARG A 361 17.10 -1.35 17.26
C ARG A 361 16.32 -1.38 18.58
N GLY A 362 15.46 -2.37 18.80
CA GLY A 362 14.68 -2.53 20.03
C GLY A 362 13.44 -1.62 20.11
N GLU A 363 13.14 -0.83 19.07
CA GLU A 363 12.02 0.13 19.08
C GLU A 363 11.24 0.07 17.78
N GLY A 364 9.93 -0.22 17.86
CA GLY A 364 9.04 -0.26 16.71
C GLY A 364 8.52 1.12 16.32
N SER A 365 9.40 1.98 15.81
CA SER A 365 9.06 3.34 15.39
C SER A 365 9.57 3.64 13.98
N TRP A 366 8.96 4.64 13.33
CA TRP A 366 9.47 5.14 12.04
C TRP A 366 10.95 5.52 12.14
N ARG A 367 11.30 6.29 13.18
CA ARG A 367 12.69 6.72 13.42
C ARG A 367 13.67 5.55 13.49
N ALA A 368 13.33 4.51 14.26
CA ALA A 368 14.19 3.35 14.41
C ALA A 368 14.29 2.51 13.13
N GLY A 369 13.18 2.34 12.40
CA GLY A 369 13.16 1.67 11.10
C GLY A 369 13.98 2.39 10.04
N LEU A 370 13.83 3.72 9.92
CA LEU A 370 14.59 4.56 8.98
C LEU A 370 16.09 4.55 9.29
N ASP A 371 16.45 4.44 10.57
CA ASP A 371 17.85 4.29 10.98
C ASP A 371 18.41 2.92 10.54
N VAL A 372 17.63 1.84 10.59
CA VAL A 372 18.01 0.55 9.98
C VAL A 372 18.21 0.69 8.48
N GLU A 373 17.26 1.30 7.76
CA GLU A 373 17.37 1.51 6.31
C GLU A 373 18.60 2.35 5.95
N ARG A 374 18.85 3.45 6.68
CA ARG A 374 20.02 4.30 6.49
C ARG A 374 21.31 3.51 6.65
N ARG A 375 21.43 2.70 7.70
CA ARG A 375 22.62 1.86 7.92
C ARG A 375 22.73 0.77 6.86
N PHE A 376 21.63 0.17 6.43
CA PHE A 376 21.63 -0.80 5.32
C PHE A 376 22.16 -0.20 4.02
N LEU A 377 21.66 0.97 3.62
CA LEU A 377 22.06 1.66 2.39
C LEU A 377 23.56 2.03 2.43
N ILE A 378 24.06 2.54 3.55
CA ILE A 378 25.47 2.97 3.68
C ILE A 378 26.40 1.76 3.88
N ASP A 379 26.11 0.91 4.86
CA ASP A 379 27.04 -0.12 5.32
C ASP A 379 27.02 -1.35 4.40
N SER A 380 25.86 -1.73 3.85
CA SER A 380 25.72 -2.92 2.99
C SER A 380 25.78 -2.56 1.51
N VAL A 381 24.96 -1.61 1.08
CA VAL A 381 24.82 -1.26 -0.36
C VAL A 381 25.91 -0.29 -0.84
N LYS A 382 26.60 0.39 0.10
CA LYS A 382 27.65 1.40 -0.15
C LYS A 382 27.14 2.64 -0.89
N ILE A 383 25.91 3.04 -0.62
CA ILE A 383 25.34 4.29 -1.14
C ILE A 383 25.83 5.46 -0.27
N ASP A 384 26.19 6.58 -0.92
CA ASP A 384 26.56 7.81 -0.21
C ASP A 384 25.43 8.26 0.71
N SER A 385 25.77 8.56 1.96
CA SER A 385 24.83 9.08 2.97
C SER A 385 24.14 10.39 2.58
N THR A 386 24.66 11.13 1.58
CA THR A 386 24.05 12.35 1.03
C THR A 386 23.20 12.09 -0.20
N ALA A 387 23.02 10.83 -0.63
CA ALA A 387 22.20 10.47 -1.79
C ALA A 387 20.74 10.12 -1.44
N PHE A 388 20.38 10.14 -0.15
CA PHE A 388 19.01 9.89 0.30
C PHE A 388 18.67 10.62 1.60
N ALA A 389 17.38 10.93 1.77
CA ALA A 389 16.75 11.37 3.01
C ALA A 389 15.35 10.77 3.06
N LEU A 390 15.10 9.84 3.97
CA LEU A 390 13.84 9.09 4.06
C LEU A 390 13.04 9.55 5.28
N GLU A 391 11.73 9.67 5.11
CA GLU A 391 10.77 10.03 6.16
C GLU A 391 9.77 8.90 6.46
N ASP A 392 9.48 8.01 5.52
CA ASP A 392 8.63 6.83 5.74
C ASP A 392 9.07 5.64 4.86
N GLY A 393 8.44 4.48 5.04
CA GLY A 393 8.79 3.26 4.27
C GLY A 393 8.01 3.12 2.97
N SER A 394 6.85 3.77 2.86
CA SER A 394 5.96 3.66 1.71
C SER A 394 6.28 4.64 0.59
N GLY A 395 6.91 5.77 0.88
CA GLY A 395 7.09 6.86 -0.06
C GLY A 395 5.86 7.75 -0.21
N LEU A 396 4.90 7.71 0.73
CA LEU A 396 3.75 8.60 0.74
C LEU A 396 4.14 10.00 1.26
N ALA A 397 5.05 10.07 2.23
CA ALA A 397 5.61 11.33 2.69
C ALA A 397 6.37 12.02 1.56
N ALA A 398 5.96 13.25 1.23
CA ALA A 398 6.58 14.04 0.17
C ALA A 398 8.00 14.50 0.50
N GLY A 399 8.42 14.42 1.77
CA GLY A 399 9.78 14.73 2.21
C GLY A 399 10.81 13.64 1.94
N ASN A 400 10.39 12.45 1.47
CA ASN A 400 11.34 11.45 0.97
C ASN A 400 12.11 11.97 -0.24
N LEU A 401 13.43 11.81 -0.25
CA LEU A 401 14.32 12.18 -1.34
C LEU A 401 15.32 11.06 -1.58
N VAL A 402 15.43 10.58 -2.81
CA VAL A 402 16.44 9.57 -3.20
C VAL A 402 16.88 9.83 -4.64
N THR A 403 18.19 9.79 -4.90
CA THR A 403 18.69 10.01 -6.26
C THR A 403 18.41 8.80 -7.19
N PRO A 404 18.26 9.01 -8.52
CA PRO A 404 18.15 7.92 -9.48
C PRO A 404 19.32 6.92 -9.40
N HIS A 405 20.53 7.44 -9.20
CA HIS A 405 21.73 6.63 -9.04
C HIS A 405 21.64 5.70 -7.82
N ALA A 406 21.20 6.20 -6.67
CA ALA A 406 21.06 5.39 -5.46
C ALA A 406 20.08 4.22 -5.66
N PHE A 407 18.95 4.43 -6.33
CA PHE A 407 18.03 3.32 -6.64
C PHE A 407 18.63 2.29 -7.59
N ALA A 408 19.32 2.74 -8.65
CA ALA A 408 19.94 1.81 -9.58
C ALA A 408 21.05 0.99 -8.89
N GLN A 409 21.81 1.60 -7.98
CA GLN A 409 22.81 0.90 -7.16
C GLN A 409 22.15 -0.13 -6.23
N LEU A 410 21.06 0.23 -5.55
CA LEU A 410 20.28 -0.70 -4.72
C LEU A 410 19.73 -1.88 -5.53
N LEU A 411 19.14 -1.61 -6.69
CA LEU A 411 18.62 -2.64 -7.59
C LEU A 411 19.74 -3.56 -8.10
N HIS A 412 20.87 -3.00 -8.53
CA HIS A 412 22.01 -3.78 -8.98
C HIS A 412 22.55 -4.68 -7.85
N TYR A 413 22.65 -4.15 -6.63
CA TYR A 413 23.01 -4.91 -5.43
C TYR A 413 22.04 -6.08 -5.19
N MET A 414 20.73 -5.80 -5.20
CA MET A 414 19.71 -6.82 -4.90
C MET A 414 19.61 -7.92 -5.96
N HIS A 415 19.82 -7.60 -7.24
CA HIS A 415 19.81 -8.58 -8.32
C HIS A 415 20.95 -9.62 -8.17
N GLY A 416 22.11 -9.22 -7.65
CA GLY A 416 23.26 -10.11 -7.42
C GLY A 416 23.33 -10.72 -6.01
N HIS A 417 22.49 -10.27 -5.08
CA HIS A 417 22.60 -10.68 -3.67
C HIS A 417 22.00 -12.08 -3.43
N PRO A 418 22.64 -12.99 -2.66
CA PRO A 418 22.11 -14.34 -2.38
C PRO A 418 20.72 -14.36 -1.73
N LYS A 419 20.37 -13.32 -0.97
CA LYS A 419 19.03 -13.12 -0.36
C LYS A 419 18.08 -12.27 -1.22
N GLY A 420 18.43 -11.97 -2.46
CA GLY A 420 17.66 -11.07 -3.33
C GLY A 420 16.39 -11.69 -3.92
N GLY A 421 16.24 -13.02 -3.86
CA GLY A 421 15.12 -13.76 -4.48
C GLY A 421 13.72 -13.20 -4.16
N PRO A 422 13.33 -13.06 -2.88
CA PRO A 422 12.02 -12.51 -2.51
C PRO A 422 11.78 -11.08 -3.01
N PHE A 423 12.84 -10.27 -3.05
CA PHE A 423 12.76 -8.89 -3.54
C PHE A 423 12.50 -8.84 -5.05
N VAL A 424 13.28 -9.60 -5.84
CA VAL A 424 13.11 -9.63 -7.30
C VAL A 424 11.75 -10.21 -7.67
N ALA A 425 11.35 -11.32 -7.04
CA ALA A 425 10.05 -11.96 -7.26
C ALA A 425 8.85 -11.10 -6.83
N GLY A 426 9.05 -10.15 -5.90
CA GLY A 426 8.02 -9.22 -5.47
C GLY A 426 7.75 -8.09 -6.47
N LEU A 427 8.69 -7.77 -7.36
CA LEU A 427 8.52 -6.68 -8.30
C LEU A 427 7.42 -6.99 -9.33
N PRO A 428 6.62 -5.99 -9.76
CA PRO A 428 5.67 -6.18 -10.83
C PRO A 428 6.35 -6.50 -12.17
N HIS A 429 5.79 -7.44 -12.91
CA HIS A 429 6.19 -7.78 -14.28
C HIS A 429 5.25 -7.11 -15.30
N ALA A 430 5.81 -6.63 -16.42
CA ALA A 430 5.05 -6.03 -17.50
C ALA A 430 4.02 -7.01 -18.09
N GLY A 431 2.74 -6.63 -18.05
CA GLY A 431 1.64 -7.45 -18.56
C GLY A 431 1.06 -8.46 -17.57
N GLU A 432 1.63 -8.58 -16.37
CA GLU A 432 1.16 -9.51 -15.32
C GLU A 432 0.41 -8.77 -14.20
N PRO A 433 -0.43 -9.47 -13.40
CA PRO A 433 -1.12 -8.87 -12.26
C PRO A 433 -0.18 -8.08 -11.35
N GLY A 434 -0.56 -6.83 -11.07
CA GLY A 434 0.24 -5.85 -10.34
C GLY A 434 0.27 -4.49 -11.03
N SER A 435 1.11 -3.58 -10.54
CA SER A 435 1.12 -2.19 -11.03
C SER A 435 1.62 -1.99 -12.47
N LEU A 436 2.11 -3.04 -13.14
CA LEU A 436 2.50 -3.03 -14.55
C LEU A 436 1.56 -3.82 -15.48
N LEU A 437 0.42 -4.34 -14.99
CA LEU A 437 -0.53 -5.17 -15.76
C LEU A 437 -0.90 -4.59 -17.13
N ARG A 438 -1.10 -3.27 -17.22
CA ARG A 438 -1.53 -2.58 -18.45
C ARG A 438 -0.41 -1.80 -19.14
N ARG A 439 0.85 -2.02 -18.76
CA ARG A 439 2.01 -1.29 -19.29
C ARG A 439 2.87 -2.20 -20.17
N PHE A 440 3.54 -1.60 -21.15
CA PHE A 440 4.44 -2.25 -22.10
C PHE A 440 3.85 -3.33 -23.03
N GLY A 441 2.55 -3.64 -22.96
CA GLY A 441 1.87 -4.50 -23.93
C GLY A 441 1.94 -3.92 -25.36
N GLY A 442 2.24 -4.77 -26.35
CA GLY A 442 2.43 -4.37 -27.75
C GLY A 442 3.72 -3.56 -27.99
N THR A 443 4.65 -3.53 -27.04
CA THR A 443 5.97 -2.91 -27.19
C THR A 443 7.06 -3.99 -27.31
N PRO A 444 8.28 -3.65 -27.77
CA PRO A 444 9.41 -4.61 -27.78
C PRO A 444 9.84 -5.11 -26.38
N LEU A 445 9.30 -4.52 -25.31
CA LEU A 445 9.58 -4.87 -23.92
C LEU A 445 8.40 -5.55 -23.22
N GLU A 446 7.39 -6.00 -23.97
CA GLU A 446 6.31 -6.83 -23.43
C GLU A 446 6.89 -8.05 -22.69
N GLY A 447 6.45 -8.28 -21.45
CA GLY A 447 6.94 -9.34 -20.57
C GLY A 447 8.39 -9.20 -20.09
N ARG A 448 9.09 -8.09 -20.39
CA ARG A 448 10.55 -7.94 -20.13
C ARG A 448 10.92 -6.85 -19.15
N VAL A 449 9.95 -6.06 -18.67
CA VAL A 449 10.20 -5.03 -17.65
C VAL A 449 9.72 -5.54 -16.31
N ILE A 450 10.63 -5.56 -15.33
CA ILE A 450 10.37 -5.98 -13.95
C ILE A 450 10.71 -4.77 -13.07
N ALA A 451 9.72 -4.00 -12.64
CA ALA A 451 9.99 -2.69 -12.06
C ALA A 451 8.93 -2.21 -11.07
N LYS A 452 9.40 -1.51 -10.04
CA LYS A 452 8.54 -0.81 -9.09
C LYS A 452 8.11 0.53 -9.68
N THR A 453 6.81 0.79 -9.59
CA THR A 453 6.17 2.06 -9.92
C THR A 453 6.09 2.98 -8.70
N GLY A 454 6.04 4.28 -8.93
CA GLY A 454 5.71 5.27 -7.91
C GLY A 454 4.91 6.43 -8.47
N SER A 455 3.87 6.83 -7.73
CA SER A 455 2.96 7.92 -8.10
C SER A 455 2.44 8.62 -6.86
N ILE A 456 2.63 9.93 -6.78
CA ILE A 456 1.91 10.88 -5.91
C ILE A 456 1.66 12.16 -6.72
N ASP A 457 1.05 13.20 -6.15
CA ASP A 457 0.81 14.44 -6.89
C ASP A 457 2.11 14.98 -7.54
N ARG A 458 2.07 15.24 -8.85
CA ARG A 458 3.17 15.79 -9.66
C ARG A 458 4.46 14.97 -9.69
N VAL A 459 4.42 13.70 -9.27
CA VAL A 459 5.58 12.81 -9.19
C VAL A 459 5.23 11.45 -9.80
N ASN A 460 6.03 11.01 -10.76
CA ASN A 460 5.95 9.66 -11.31
C ASN A 460 7.35 9.04 -11.42
N SER A 461 7.50 7.80 -10.99
CA SER A 461 8.77 7.07 -11.03
C SER A 461 8.57 5.61 -11.49
N LEU A 462 9.63 5.07 -12.09
CA LEU A 462 9.74 3.67 -12.47
C LEU A 462 11.20 3.25 -12.31
N SER A 463 11.47 2.22 -11.50
CA SER A 463 12.84 1.71 -11.31
C SER A 463 12.83 0.20 -11.23
N GLY A 464 13.78 -0.44 -11.89
CA GLY A 464 13.85 -1.90 -11.96
C GLY A 464 14.79 -2.39 -13.03
N TYR A 465 14.38 -3.48 -13.67
CA TYR A 465 15.17 -4.25 -14.62
C TYR A 465 14.48 -4.31 -15.97
N ILE A 466 15.30 -4.34 -17.02
CA ILE A 466 14.90 -4.77 -18.36
C ILE A 466 15.68 -6.04 -18.67
N GLU A 467 14.97 -7.15 -18.86
CA GLU A 467 15.58 -8.41 -19.26
C GLU A 467 15.95 -8.35 -20.75
N GLY A 468 17.21 -8.55 -21.09
CA GLY A 468 17.72 -8.61 -22.46
C GLY A 468 17.47 -9.96 -23.13
N ARG A 469 17.47 -9.99 -24.46
CA ARG A 469 17.26 -11.24 -25.25
C ARG A 469 18.40 -12.26 -25.12
N ASN A 470 19.55 -11.83 -24.61
CA ASN A 470 20.76 -12.63 -24.42
C ASN A 470 21.02 -12.95 -22.94
N GLY A 471 20.02 -12.78 -22.07
CA GLY A 471 20.16 -12.98 -20.62
C GLY A 471 20.90 -11.85 -19.89
N ARG A 472 21.27 -10.76 -20.58
CA ARG A 472 21.84 -9.57 -19.93
C ARG A 472 20.74 -8.70 -19.37
N THR A 473 20.92 -8.19 -18.16
CA THR A 473 19.96 -7.31 -17.49
C THR A 473 20.43 -5.86 -17.57
N ILE A 474 19.52 -4.94 -17.90
CA ILE A 474 19.73 -3.50 -17.73
C ILE A 474 19.03 -3.07 -16.45
N THR A 475 19.74 -2.40 -15.54
CA THR A 475 19.16 -1.79 -14.35
C THR A 475 18.92 -0.31 -14.61
N PHE A 476 17.74 0.19 -14.24
CA PHE A 476 17.39 1.58 -14.49
C PHE A 476 16.60 2.22 -13.34
N SER A 477 16.72 3.55 -13.24
CA SER A 477 15.81 4.41 -12.50
C SER A 477 15.41 5.59 -13.37
N VAL A 478 14.10 5.82 -13.51
CA VAL A 478 13.50 6.97 -14.20
C VAL A 478 12.55 7.67 -13.23
N GLN A 479 12.78 8.95 -12.98
CA GLN A 479 12.00 9.78 -12.07
C GLN A 479 11.62 11.08 -12.76
N ALA A 480 10.33 11.41 -12.77
CA ALA A 480 9.78 12.67 -13.25
C ALA A 480 9.11 13.38 -12.08
N ASN A 481 9.53 14.61 -11.78
CA ASN A 481 9.08 15.39 -10.63
C ASN A 481 8.61 16.79 -11.05
N GLY A 482 7.71 17.38 -10.28
CA GLY A 482 7.32 18.78 -10.41
C GLY A 482 6.61 19.12 -11.72
N HIS A 483 5.73 18.26 -12.21
CA HIS A 483 5.02 18.47 -13.48
C HIS A 483 3.51 18.60 -13.31
N ALA A 484 2.85 19.26 -14.27
CA ALA A 484 1.39 19.34 -14.37
C ALA A 484 0.81 18.41 -15.46
N VAL A 485 1.65 17.55 -16.05
CA VAL A 485 1.22 16.61 -17.09
C VAL A 485 0.25 15.60 -16.51
N GLN A 486 -0.84 15.31 -17.23
CA GLN A 486 -1.85 14.33 -16.84
C GLN A 486 -1.22 12.95 -16.56
N TYR A 487 -1.68 12.29 -15.49
CA TYR A 487 -1.15 11.02 -15.00
C TYR A 487 -0.83 9.99 -16.11
N GLN A 488 -1.82 9.61 -16.91
CA GLN A 488 -1.64 8.60 -17.94
C GLN A 488 -0.67 9.05 -19.05
N GLN A 489 -0.63 10.35 -19.35
CA GLN A 489 0.30 10.89 -20.34
C GLN A 489 1.75 10.83 -19.84
N MET A 490 2.00 11.13 -18.56
CA MET A 490 3.33 11.01 -17.97
C MET A 490 3.78 9.54 -17.89
N LEU A 491 2.89 8.62 -17.48
CA LEU A 491 3.21 7.19 -17.48
C LEU A 491 3.59 6.68 -18.87
N ASN A 492 2.84 7.05 -19.91
CA ASN A 492 3.14 6.65 -21.28
C ASN A 492 4.49 7.23 -21.76
N GLN A 493 4.88 8.40 -21.25
CA GLN A 493 6.16 9.02 -21.56
C GLN A 493 7.32 8.28 -20.87
N ILE A 494 7.17 7.92 -19.59
CA ILE A 494 8.12 7.07 -18.87
C ILE A 494 8.27 5.72 -19.59
N ASP A 495 7.16 5.10 -20.03
CA ASP A 495 7.21 3.86 -20.81
C ASP A 495 7.99 4.05 -22.12
N SER A 496 7.82 5.19 -22.80
CA SER A 496 8.56 5.51 -24.01
C SER A 496 10.07 5.63 -23.75
N VAL A 497 10.46 6.26 -22.64
CA VAL A 497 11.86 6.35 -22.20
C VAL A 497 12.44 4.95 -21.97
N VAL A 498 11.74 4.10 -21.22
CA VAL A 498 12.17 2.72 -20.92
C VAL A 498 12.25 1.86 -22.18
N VAL A 499 11.29 1.99 -23.11
CA VAL A 499 11.33 1.33 -24.42
C VAL A 499 12.57 1.73 -25.22
N GLN A 500 13.00 2.99 -25.16
CA GLN A 500 14.23 3.40 -25.84
C GLN A 500 15.49 2.87 -25.12
N ILE A 501 15.49 2.78 -23.80
CA ILE A 501 16.57 2.14 -23.02
C ILE A 501 16.74 0.67 -23.40
N GLY A 502 15.65 -0.12 -23.41
CA GLY A 502 15.70 -1.56 -23.70
C GLY A 502 16.00 -1.95 -25.15
N ARG A 503 16.34 -0.98 -26.00
CA ARG A 503 16.84 -1.17 -27.37
C ARG A 503 18.37 -1.20 -27.47
N GLN A 504 19.06 -1.02 -26.34
CA GLN A 504 20.53 -1.13 -26.25
C GLN A 504 21.02 -2.56 -26.33
#